data_AF-A0A5C6Y342-F1
#
_entry.id   AF-A0A5C6Y342-F1
#
_cell.length_a   1.000
_cell.length_b   1.000
_cell.length_c   1.000
_cell.angle_alpha   90.00
_cell.angle_beta   90.00
_cell.angle_gamma   90.00
#
_symmetry.space_group_name_H-M   'P 1'
#
loop_
_entity.id
_entity.type
_entity.pdbx_description
1 polymer ?
#
loop_
_entity_poly.entity_id
_entity_poly.type
_entity_poly.pdbx_seq_one_letter_code
_entity_poly.pdbx_strand_id
1 'polypeptide(L)'
;MLKKILLKALNKYASRWLVLGIDIFLVGFSFVVAYSIRFNVSLNFDFSALIIQIPIVLSIALISFLSVGSYKGIIRHTGTRDAFNVFLGVTIYSFLIGTLVLFNQIFGVFPDFTIPRSIILIHYLVTTFVLIMSRYVFKAFYDVLSTELRTI
;
A
#
# COMPACT_ATOMS: atom_id res chain seq x y z
N MET A 1 -17.84 2.94 -24.47
CA MET A 1 -16.48 3.54 -24.50
C MET A 1 -15.68 3.30 -23.23
N LEU A 2 -16.25 3.53 -22.03
CA LEU A 2 -15.56 3.37 -20.74
C LEU A 2 -14.93 1.98 -20.54
N LYS A 3 -15.66 0.89 -20.85
CA LYS A 3 -15.16 -0.50 -20.78
C LYS A 3 -13.89 -0.70 -21.62
N LYS A 4 -13.89 -0.24 -22.89
CA LYS A 4 -12.72 -0.34 -23.80
C LYS A 4 -11.52 0.47 -23.31
N ILE A 5 -11.73 1.64 -22.71
CA ILE A 5 -10.66 2.48 -22.13
C ILE A 5 -10.06 1.79 -20.90
N LEU A 6 -10.91 1.30 -20.00
CA LEU A 6 -10.51 0.55 -18.80
C LEU A 6 -9.69 -0.69 -19.17
N LEU A 7 -10.15 -1.44 -20.18
CA LEU A 7 -9.44 -2.60 -20.71
C LEU A 7 -8.10 -2.24 -21.35
N LYS A 8 -8.05 -1.17 -22.16
CA LYS A 8 -6.81 -0.75 -22.81
C LYS A 8 -5.77 -0.28 -21.78
N ALA A 9 -6.21 0.35 -20.69
CA ALA A 9 -5.37 0.66 -19.53
C ALA A 9 -4.86 -0.62 -18.83
N LEU A 10 -5.72 -1.61 -18.64
CA LEU A 10 -5.35 -2.89 -18.01
C LEU A 10 -4.42 -3.77 -18.87
N ASN A 11 -4.40 -3.65 -20.20
CA ASN A 11 -3.87 -4.70 -21.08
C ASN A 11 -2.45 -4.51 -21.65
N LYS A 12 -1.79 -3.34 -21.59
CA LYS A 12 -0.48 -3.18 -22.29
C LYS A 12 0.65 -2.46 -21.54
N TYR A 13 0.39 -1.34 -20.88
CA TYR A 13 1.45 -0.57 -20.17
C TYR A 13 0.99 0.06 -18.86
N ALA A 14 -0.33 0.21 -18.66
CA ALA A 14 -0.89 0.84 -17.48
C ALA A 14 -1.25 -0.15 -16.37
N SER A 15 -0.97 -1.46 -16.45
CA SER A 15 -1.31 -2.36 -15.33
C SER A 15 -0.30 -2.25 -14.18
N ARG A 16 1.01 -2.26 -14.48
CA ARG A 16 2.08 -2.30 -13.48
C ARG A 16 2.15 -1.02 -12.64
N TRP A 17 2.20 0.13 -13.30
CA TRP A 17 2.27 1.43 -12.62
C TRP A 17 0.95 1.83 -11.95
N LEU A 18 -0.20 1.40 -12.50
CA LEU A 18 -1.49 1.60 -11.86
C LEU A 18 -1.58 0.78 -10.57
N VAL A 19 -1.16 -0.49 -10.59
CA VAL A 19 -1.14 -1.32 -9.38
C VAL A 19 -0.23 -0.68 -8.33
N LEU A 20 0.97 -0.23 -8.71
CA LEU A 20 1.84 0.48 -7.79
C LEU A 20 1.19 1.76 -7.23
N GLY A 21 0.57 2.58 -8.08
CA GLY A 21 -0.11 3.80 -7.65
C GLY A 21 -1.25 3.52 -6.67
N ILE A 22 -2.04 2.48 -6.94
CA ILE A 22 -3.11 2.03 -6.05
C ILE A 22 -2.53 1.51 -4.73
N ASP A 23 -1.45 0.74 -4.77
CA ASP A 23 -0.80 0.25 -3.55
C ASP A 23 -0.33 1.40 -2.67
N ILE A 24 0.34 2.40 -3.25
CA ILE A 24 0.82 3.58 -2.51
C ILE A 24 -0.35 4.38 -1.94
N PHE A 25 -1.43 4.56 -2.71
CA PHE A 25 -2.65 5.17 -2.19
C PHE A 25 -3.23 4.38 -1.00
N LEU A 26 -3.32 3.05 -1.11
CA LEU A 26 -3.84 2.18 -0.07
C LEU A 26 -2.96 2.14 1.18
N VAL A 27 -1.64 2.28 1.04
CA VAL A 27 -0.71 2.45 2.18
C VAL A 27 -1.04 3.74 2.92
N GLY A 28 -1.20 4.85 2.21
CA GLY A 28 -1.56 6.15 2.79
C GLY A 28 -2.92 6.10 3.49
N PHE A 29 -3.93 5.52 2.82
CA PHE A 29 -5.26 5.31 3.42
C PHE A 29 -5.18 4.44 4.69
N SER A 30 -4.43 3.34 4.63
CA SER A 30 -4.23 2.45 5.78
C SER A 30 -3.52 3.16 6.94
N PHE A 31 -2.66 4.14 6.65
CA PHE A 31 -1.97 4.93 7.68
C PHE A 31 -2.94 5.83 8.44
N VAL A 32 -3.85 6.50 7.71
CA VAL A 32 -4.94 7.29 8.32
C VAL A 32 -5.84 6.39 9.17
N VAL A 33 -6.20 5.21 8.66
CA VAL A 33 -6.98 4.22 9.42
C VAL A 33 -6.24 3.77 10.69
N ALA A 34 -4.93 3.53 10.62
CA ALA A 34 -4.13 3.14 11.77
C ALA A 34 -4.10 4.24 12.85
N TYR A 35 -4.02 5.51 12.44
CA TYR A 35 -4.18 6.66 13.33
C TYR A 35 -5.56 6.64 13.99
N SER A 36 -6.63 6.54 13.22
CA SER A 36 -7.99 6.49 13.78
C SER A 36 -8.16 5.36 14.79
N ILE A 37 -7.67 4.14 14.49
CA ILE A 37 -7.74 3.00 15.42
C ILE A 37 -6.96 3.29 16.71
N ARG A 38 -5.74 3.85 16.60
CA ARG A 38 -4.90 4.17 17.76
C ARG A 38 -5.57 5.13 18.75
N PHE A 39 -6.38 6.05 18.24
CA PHE A 39 -7.11 7.05 19.01
C PHE A 39 -8.58 6.66 19.24
N ASN A 40 -8.88 5.36 19.34
CA ASN A 40 -10.22 4.83 19.62
C ASN A 40 -11.31 5.31 18.65
N VAL A 41 -10.97 5.42 17.36
CA VAL A 41 -11.85 5.92 16.29
C VAL A 41 -12.26 7.39 16.51
N SER A 42 -11.56 8.12 17.38
CA SER A 42 -11.66 9.57 17.45
C SER A 42 -10.72 10.22 16.43
N LEU A 43 -11.17 11.30 15.80
CA LEU A 43 -10.36 12.13 14.90
C LEU A 43 -9.62 13.24 15.67
N ASN A 44 -9.42 13.07 16.98
CA ASN A 44 -8.83 14.08 17.87
C ASN A 44 -7.31 13.89 18.01
N PHE A 45 -6.63 13.58 16.91
CA PHE A 45 -5.17 13.43 16.88
C PHE A 45 -4.52 14.61 16.16
N ASP A 46 -3.20 14.76 16.36
CA ASP A 46 -2.45 15.84 15.72
C ASP A 46 -2.35 15.63 14.21
N PHE A 47 -3.22 16.34 13.47
CA PHE A 47 -3.23 16.34 12.01
C PHE A 47 -1.93 16.90 11.41
N SER A 48 -1.24 17.80 12.11
CA SER A 48 0.01 18.38 11.62
C SER A 48 1.10 17.31 11.57
N ALA A 49 1.22 16.52 12.63
CA ALA A 49 2.12 15.38 12.67
C ALA A 49 1.78 14.34 11.59
N LEU A 50 0.50 14.03 11.39
CA LEU A 50 0.06 13.10 10.35
C LEU A 50 0.47 13.57 8.94
N ILE A 51 0.25 14.85 8.63
CA ILE A 51 0.56 15.43 7.31
C ILE A 51 2.07 15.39 7.04
N ILE A 52 2.91 15.64 8.05
CA ILE A 52 4.38 15.56 7.90
C ILE A 52 4.84 14.11 7.70
N GLN A 53 4.19 13.15 8.36
CA GLN A 53 4.57 11.74 8.29
C GLN A 53 4.16 11.04 7.00
N ILE A 54 3.01 11.42 6.41
CA ILE A 54 2.48 10.79 5.19
C ILE A 54 3.51 10.76 4.04
N PRO A 55 4.14 11.89 3.65
CA PRO A 55 5.14 11.88 2.58
C PRO A 55 6.26 10.89 2.81
N ILE A 56 6.80 10.84 4.03
CA ILE A 56 7.90 9.93 4.42
C ILE A 56 7.44 8.47 4.32
N VAL A 57 6.26 8.16 4.87
CA VAL A 57 5.64 6.84 4.80
C VAL A 57 5.45 6.39 3.35
N LEU A 58 4.89 7.25 2.50
CA LEU A 58 4.65 6.93 1.09
C LEU A 58 5.95 6.75 0.30
N SER A 59 6.97 7.57 0.56
CA SER A 59 8.28 7.44 -0.07
C SER A 59 8.96 6.12 0.28
N ILE A 60 8.94 5.71 1.55
CA ILE A 60 9.54 4.45 2.00
C ILE A 60 8.76 3.25 1.47
N ALA A 61 7.43 3.34 1.43
CA ALA A 61 6.58 2.32 0.82
C ALA A 61 6.89 2.16 -0.68
N LEU A 62 7.05 3.27 -1.40
CA LEU A 62 7.43 3.27 -2.81
C LEU A 62 8.75 2.55 -3.04
N ILE A 63 9.79 2.91 -2.28
CA ILE A 63 11.10 2.25 -2.37
C ILE A 63 10.96 0.74 -2.11
N SER A 64 10.24 0.37 -1.04
CA SER A 64 10.08 -1.04 -0.64
C SER A 64 9.35 -1.86 -1.71
N PHE A 65 8.27 -1.33 -2.28
CA PHE A 65 7.50 -2.00 -3.33
C PHE A 65 8.25 -2.09 -4.66
N LEU A 66 9.07 -1.07 -4.97
CA LEU A 66 9.96 -1.10 -6.12
C LEU A 66 11.05 -2.17 -5.96
N SER A 67 11.65 -2.28 -4.78
CA SER A 67 12.69 -3.28 -4.47
C SER A 67 12.17 -4.71 -4.57
N VAL A 68 10.99 -5.00 -4.03
CA VAL A 68 10.38 -6.35 -4.12
C VAL A 68 9.80 -6.63 -5.50
N GLY A 69 9.40 -5.59 -6.23
CA GLY A 69 8.71 -5.74 -7.50
C GLY A 69 7.25 -6.19 -7.34
N SER A 70 6.57 -5.80 -6.26
CA SER A 70 5.18 -6.16 -5.95
C SER A 70 4.18 -5.79 -7.06
N TYR A 71 4.53 -4.80 -7.88
CA TYR A 71 3.78 -4.28 -9.00
C TYR A 71 3.89 -5.11 -10.29
N LYS A 72 4.79 -6.11 -10.34
CA LYS A 72 5.06 -6.93 -11.54
C LYS A 72 4.08 -8.10 -11.72
N GLY A 73 3.25 -8.40 -10.73
CA GLY A 73 2.40 -9.60 -10.59
C GLY A 73 1.25 -9.81 -11.59
N ILE A 74 1.21 -9.12 -12.73
CA ILE A 74 -0.02 -9.03 -13.52
C ILE A 74 0.02 -10.05 -14.66
N ILE A 75 0.07 -11.35 -14.35
CA ILE A 75 -0.06 -12.39 -15.38
C ILE A 75 -0.88 -13.60 -14.85
N ARG A 76 -2.21 -13.46 -14.98
CA ARG A 76 -3.27 -14.46 -15.20
C ARG A 76 -3.45 -15.66 -14.24
N HIS A 77 -2.45 -16.10 -13.47
CA HIS A 77 -2.59 -17.22 -12.52
C HIS A 77 -1.86 -17.01 -11.17
N THR A 78 -1.39 -15.79 -10.86
CA THR A 78 -0.40 -15.52 -9.81
C THR A 78 -0.92 -14.96 -8.49
N GLY A 79 -2.24 -14.87 -8.26
CA GLY A 79 -2.81 -14.15 -7.10
C GLY A 79 -2.17 -14.47 -5.73
N THR A 80 -1.75 -15.71 -5.49
CA THR A 80 -1.03 -16.11 -4.28
C THR A 80 0.41 -15.58 -4.21
N ARG A 81 1.16 -15.64 -5.33
CA ARG A 81 2.52 -15.10 -5.43
C ARG A 81 2.52 -13.57 -5.34
N ASP A 82 1.49 -12.92 -5.86
CA ASP A 82 1.35 -11.47 -5.81
C ASP A 82 1.01 -11.00 -4.40
N ALA A 83 0.12 -11.73 -3.70
CA ALA A 83 -0.13 -11.51 -2.28
C ALA A 83 1.14 -11.68 -1.43
N PHE A 84 1.96 -12.70 -1.74
CA PHE A 84 3.23 -12.90 -1.05
C PHE A 84 4.25 -11.78 -1.33
N ASN A 85 4.37 -11.31 -2.56
CA ASN A 85 5.25 -10.18 -2.90
C ASN A 85 4.80 -8.89 -2.22
N VAL A 86 3.49 -8.65 -2.12
CA VAL A 86 2.93 -7.53 -1.35
C VAL A 86 3.28 -7.68 0.13
N PHE A 87 3.05 -8.86 0.72
CA PHE A 87 3.39 -9.13 2.11
C PHE A 87 4.87 -8.86 2.41
N LEU A 88 5.78 -9.35 1.56
CA LEU A 88 7.21 -9.05 1.66
C LEU A 88 7.50 -7.55 1.54
N GLY A 89 6.86 -6.87 0.58
CA GLY A 89 6.98 -5.42 0.41
C GLY A 89 6.58 -4.64 1.65
N VAL A 90 5.45 -4.99 2.27
CA VAL A 90 4.95 -4.35 3.50
C VAL A 90 5.84 -4.68 4.70
N THR A 91 6.41 -5.88 4.75
CA THR A 91 7.37 -6.29 5.79
C THR A 91 8.65 -5.45 5.71
N ILE A 92 9.24 -5.30 4.53
CA ILE A 92 10.43 -4.46 4.31
C ILE A 92 10.11 -3.00 4.63
N TYR A 93 8.97 -2.49 4.15
CA TYR A 93 8.50 -1.14 4.46
C TYR A 93 8.40 -0.90 5.97
N SER A 94 7.76 -1.81 6.70
CA SER A 94 7.55 -1.66 8.15
C SER A 94 8.85 -1.78 8.93
N PHE A 95 9.77 -2.63 8.47
CA PHE A 95 11.12 -2.72 9.02
C PHE A 95 11.91 -1.42 8.82
N LEU A 96 11.84 -0.82 7.63
CA LEU A 96 12.51 0.45 7.34
C LEU A 96 11.94 1.60 8.17
N ILE A 97 10.61 1.69 8.30
CA ILE A 97 9.95 2.69 9.16
C ILE A 97 10.36 2.48 10.62
N GLY A 98 10.30 1.24 11.12
CA GLY A 98 10.71 0.92 12.49
C GLY A 98 12.16 1.30 12.75
N THR A 99 13.06 0.99 11.83
CA THR A 99 14.48 1.36 11.93
C THR A 99 14.68 2.87 11.91
N LEU A 100 13.98 3.59 11.03
CA LEU A 100 14.06 5.05 10.94
C LEU A 100 13.58 5.72 12.23
N VAL A 101 12.48 5.25 12.81
CA VAL A 101 11.95 5.78 14.09
C VAL A 101 12.90 5.48 15.24
N LEU A 102 13.47 4.27 15.31
CA LEU A 102 14.47 3.92 16.33
C LEU A 102 15.74 4.77 16.20
N PHE A 103 16.23 4.94 14.97
CA PHE A 103 17.40 5.79 14.71
C PHE A 103 17.13 7.23 15.13
N ASN A 104 15.97 7.79 14.77
CA ASN A 104 15.62 9.15 15.16
C ASN A 104 15.49 9.29 16.69
N GLN A 105 14.99 8.27 17.38
CA GLN A 105 14.89 8.27 18.85
C GLN A 105 16.27 8.26 19.54
N ILE A 106 17.29 7.63 18.94
CA ILE A 106 18.64 7.55 19.51
C ILE A 106 19.45 8.82 19.21
N PHE A 107 19.40 9.32 17.98
CA PHE A 107 20.25 10.40 17.51
C PHE A 107 19.60 11.79 17.54
N GLY A 108 18.27 11.86 17.70
CA GLY A 108 17.54 13.13 17.82
C GLY A 108 17.61 14.02 16.57
N VAL A 109 17.77 13.43 15.38
CA VAL A 109 18.00 14.17 14.12
C VAL A 109 16.81 15.06 13.75
N PHE A 110 15.59 14.56 13.98
CA PHE A 110 14.33 15.24 13.70
C PHE A 110 13.46 15.27 14.96
N PRO A 111 13.52 16.33 15.79
CA PRO A 111 12.81 16.37 17.08
C PRO A 111 11.29 16.27 16.94
N ASP A 112 10.71 16.77 15.85
CA ASP A 112 9.26 16.77 15.62
C ASP A 112 8.75 15.50 14.89
N PHE A 113 9.64 14.58 14.52
CA PHE A 113 9.28 13.37 13.77
C PHE A 113 9.31 12.13 14.67
N THR A 114 8.15 11.70 15.17
CA THR A 114 8.06 10.40 15.83
C THR A 114 6.73 9.73 15.52
N ILE A 115 6.79 8.48 15.08
CA ILE A 115 5.62 7.64 14.87
C ILE A 115 5.51 6.70 16.06
N PRO A 116 4.42 6.74 16.84
CA PRO A 116 4.20 5.80 17.94
C PRO A 116 4.30 4.35 17.44
N ARG A 117 5.03 3.51 18.18
CA ARG A 117 5.27 2.10 17.83
C ARG A 117 3.97 1.31 17.62
N SER A 118 2.91 1.66 18.34
CA SER A 118 1.59 1.07 18.17
C SER A 118 0.95 1.42 16.82
N ILE A 119 1.15 2.64 16.30
CA ILE A 119 0.68 3.02 14.95
C ILE A 119 1.42 2.22 13.89
N ILE A 120 2.73 2.01 14.03
CA ILE A 120 3.52 1.19 13.09
C ILE A 120 2.98 -0.24 13.04
N LEU A 121 2.69 -0.83 14.20
CA LEU A 121 2.15 -2.20 14.27
C LEU A 121 0.74 -2.31 13.67
N ILE A 122 -0.16 -1.39 14.02
CA ILE A 122 -1.52 -1.37 13.45
C ILE A 122 -1.44 -1.14 11.94
N HIS A 123 -0.59 -0.21 11.50
CA HIS A 123 -0.42 0.11 10.09
C HIS A 123 0.10 -1.09 9.29
N TYR A 124 1.06 -1.84 9.83
CA TYR A 124 1.54 -3.09 9.22
C TYR A 124 0.40 -4.09 8.99
N LEU A 125 -0.41 -4.34 10.01
CA LEU A 125 -1.51 -5.30 9.93
C LEU A 125 -2.60 -4.85 8.95
N VAL A 126 -3.05 -3.60 9.06
CA VAL A 126 -4.09 -3.03 8.21
C VAL A 126 -3.62 -2.99 6.75
N THR A 127 -2.41 -2.49 6.49
CA THR A 127 -1.86 -2.38 5.13
C THR A 127 -1.69 -3.75 4.49
N THR A 128 -1.15 -4.72 5.23
CA THR A 128 -1.00 -6.09 4.73
C THR A 128 -2.34 -6.66 4.31
N PHE A 129 -3.35 -6.56 5.18
CA PHE A 129 -4.69 -7.06 4.89
C PHE A 129 -5.33 -6.36 3.69
N VAL A 130 -5.34 -5.02 3.69
CA VAL A 130 -5.96 -4.22 2.62
C VAL A 130 -5.31 -4.49 1.26
N LEU A 131 -3.98 -4.54 1.20
CA LEU A 131 -3.29 -4.79 -0.06
C LEU A 131 -3.47 -6.22 -0.56
N ILE A 132 -3.44 -7.23 0.31
CA ILE A 132 -3.72 -8.62 -0.09
C ILE A 132 -5.16 -8.73 -0.64
N MET A 133 -6.14 -8.15 0.07
CA MET A 133 -7.53 -8.13 -0.42
C MET A 133 -7.65 -7.41 -1.76
N SER A 134 -6.93 -6.30 -1.94
CA SER A 134 -6.90 -5.59 -3.22
C SER A 134 -6.47 -6.50 -4.38
N ARG A 135 -5.50 -7.41 -4.17
CA ARG A 135 -5.01 -8.33 -5.22
C ARG A 135 -6.09 -9.30 -5.69
N TYR A 136 -6.84 -9.86 -4.76
CA TYR A 136 -7.96 -10.74 -5.10
C TYR A 136 -9.08 -9.99 -5.81
N VAL A 137 -9.38 -8.76 -5.35
CA VAL A 137 -10.37 -7.89 -5.98
C VAL A 137 -9.94 -7.53 -7.41
N PHE A 138 -8.70 -7.10 -7.64
CA PHE A 138 -8.18 -6.80 -8.98
C PHE A 138 -8.24 -8.01 -9.91
N LYS A 139 -7.87 -9.19 -9.40
CA LYS A 139 -7.95 -10.43 -10.17
C LYS A 139 -9.39 -10.75 -10.57
N ALA A 140 -10.33 -10.71 -9.62
CA ALA A 140 -11.74 -10.99 -9.89
C ALA A 140 -12.33 -10.00 -10.90
N PHE A 141 -12.04 -8.70 -10.77
CA PHE A 141 -12.48 -7.69 -11.75
C PHE A 141 -11.92 -7.94 -13.15
N TYR A 142 -10.64 -8.33 -13.26
CA TYR A 142 -10.05 -8.66 -14.56
C TYR A 142 -10.70 -9.89 -15.19
N ASP A 143 -10.91 -10.95 -14.40
CA ASP A 143 -11.49 -12.21 -14.87
C ASP A 143 -12.94 -12.02 -15.38
N VAL A 144 -13.77 -11.30 -14.63
CA VAL A 144 -15.15 -10.96 -15.02
C VAL A 144 -15.17 -10.14 -16.32
N LEU A 145 -14.36 -9.08 -16.38
CA LEU A 145 -14.32 -8.19 -17.54
C LEU A 145 -13.79 -8.91 -18.79
N SER A 146 -12.84 -9.84 -18.62
CA SER A 146 -12.30 -10.65 -19.71
C SER A 146 -13.31 -11.66 -20.26
N THR A 147 -14.17 -12.20 -19.39
CA THR A 147 -15.23 -13.14 -19.78
C THR A 147 -16.33 -12.43 -20.58
N GLU A 148 -16.80 -11.27 -20.13
CA GLU A 148 -17.84 -10.49 -20.83
C GLU A 148 -17.45 -10.09 -22.27
N LEU A 149 -16.17 -9.80 -22.51
CA LEU A 149 -15.68 -9.46 -23.85
C LEU A 149 -15.61 -10.64 -24.80
N ARG A 150 -15.50 -11.86 -24.27
CA ARG A 150 -15.42 -13.08 -25.08
C ARG A 150 -16.79 -13.52 -25.58
N THR A 151 -17.85 -13.04 -24.92
CA THR A 151 -19.26 -13.31 -25.21
C THR A 151 -19.93 -12.26 -26.11
N ILE A 152 -19.23 -11.18 -26.47
CA ILE A 152 -19.68 -10.14 -27.41
C ILE A 152 -18.90 -10.27 -28.71
#